data_AF-A0A3F3RIT1-F1
#
_entry.id   AF-A0A3F3RIT1-F1
#
_cell.length_a   1.000
_cell.length_b   1.000
_cell.length_c   1.000
_cell.angle_alpha   90.00
_cell.angle_beta   90.00
_cell.angle_gamma   90.00
#
_symmetry.space_group_name_H-M   'P 1'
#
loop_
_entity.id
_entity.type
_entity.pdbx_description
1 polymer ?
#
loop_
_entity_poly.entity_id
_entity_poly.type
_entity_poly.pdbx_seq_one_letter_code
_entity_poly.pdbx_strand_id
1 'polypeptide(L)'
;MPKLSLSTLLTSLFYLLPLYLFVIAPLLRQLFPVTQDIFDPDTDATTESDISLDPEILSLPDGIIPTCPEDTYRVHLLSKDPLIIYIEDFLSTAEADHLVKISEPNYSPSIIYNGQTTKVDPSTRLSDRALLPRDNTVRCLESRAAAFQGWKPHLYIERMWAQRYNVSGHYKHHFDWAGSVARGGDRLSTFMVYLGDECEGGGTNFPRLKMPRGDQWCQFLDCEMAQNENVSGITFKPIKGNAIFWENLRSDGTGYPETWHAAFPVTQGMKVGLNIWSWYQPPSRGRR
;
A
#
# COMPACT_ATOMS: atom_id res chain seq x y z
N MET A 1 43.74 -13.42 -43.70
CA MET A 1 42.91 -12.61 -42.78
C MET A 1 43.08 -11.15 -43.14
N PRO A 2 42.04 -10.41 -43.51
CA PRO A 2 42.16 -8.99 -43.86
C PRO A 2 42.58 -8.19 -42.62
N LYS A 3 43.66 -7.40 -42.72
CA LYS A 3 44.08 -6.47 -41.66
C LYS A 3 43.23 -5.20 -41.79
N LEU A 4 42.27 -5.01 -40.89
CA LEU A 4 41.53 -3.75 -40.76
C LEU A 4 42.52 -2.64 -40.36
N SER A 5 42.58 -1.57 -41.16
CA SER A 5 43.44 -0.43 -40.84
C SER A 5 42.82 0.43 -39.72
N LEU A 6 43.66 1.03 -38.88
CA LEU A 6 43.22 1.94 -37.81
C LEU A 6 42.38 3.12 -38.37
N SER A 7 42.73 3.59 -39.57
CA SER A 7 41.96 4.60 -40.29
C SER A 7 40.54 4.11 -40.59
N THR A 8 40.39 2.88 -41.09
CA THR A 8 39.08 2.29 -41.39
C THR A 8 38.23 2.17 -40.13
N LEU A 9 38.82 1.74 -39.01
CA LEU A 9 38.15 1.67 -37.71
C LEU A 9 37.68 3.05 -37.21
N LEU A 10 38.54 4.05 -37.26
CA LEU A 10 38.22 5.42 -36.83
C LEU A 10 37.13 6.06 -37.71
N THR A 11 37.20 5.83 -39.02
CA THR A 11 36.22 6.37 -39.96
C THR A 11 34.86 5.69 -39.76
N SER A 12 34.85 4.37 -39.58
CA SER A 12 33.62 3.64 -39.22
C SER A 12 33.05 4.11 -37.88
N LEU A 13 33.87 4.39 -36.88
CA LEU A 13 33.40 4.96 -35.60
C LEU A 13 32.75 6.33 -35.80
N PHE A 14 33.33 7.18 -36.64
CA PHE A 14 32.82 8.53 -36.92
C PHE A 14 31.42 8.52 -37.58
N TYR A 15 31.10 7.50 -38.38
CA TYR A 15 29.78 7.34 -39.01
C TYR A 15 28.80 6.51 -38.19
N LEU A 16 29.27 5.48 -37.49
CA LEU A 16 28.42 4.59 -36.70
C LEU A 16 28.04 5.19 -35.34
N LEU A 17 28.88 6.04 -34.74
CA LEU A 17 28.58 6.65 -33.45
C LEU A 17 27.41 7.65 -33.53
N PRO A 18 27.32 8.58 -34.50
CA PRO A 18 26.15 9.43 -34.65
C PRO A 18 24.90 8.63 -35.03
N LEU A 19 25.02 7.63 -35.91
CA LEU A 19 23.92 6.73 -36.24
C LEU A 19 23.39 5.99 -35.01
N TYR A 20 24.30 5.50 -34.16
CA TYR A 20 23.93 4.86 -32.90
C TYR A 20 23.26 5.86 -31.95
N LEU A 21 23.84 7.04 -31.73
CA LEU A 21 23.35 8.01 -30.75
C LEU A 21 22.03 8.68 -31.16
N PHE A 22 21.84 8.98 -32.45
CA PHE A 22 20.71 9.77 -32.93
C PHE A 22 19.61 8.95 -33.62
N VAL A 23 19.87 7.69 -33.98
CA VAL A 23 18.88 6.83 -34.66
C VAL A 23 18.65 5.54 -33.90
N ILE A 24 19.68 4.73 -33.67
CA ILE A 24 19.51 3.39 -33.09
C ILE A 24 19.13 3.48 -31.61
N ALA A 25 19.81 4.29 -30.80
CA ALA A 25 19.53 4.41 -29.37
C ALA A 25 18.13 5.00 -29.07
N PRO A 26 17.65 6.06 -29.76
CA PRO A 26 16.27 6.52 -29.60
C PRO A 26 15.23 5.48 -30.01
N LEU A 27 15.47 4.76 -31.12
CA LEU A 27 14.58 3.69 -31.59
C LEU A 27 14.55 2.51 -30.59
N LEU A 28 15.72 2.11 -30.07
CA LEU A 28 15.82 1.10 -29.02
C LEU A 28 15.12 1.56 -27.74
N ARG A 29 15.18 2.85 -27.37
CA ARG A 29 14.42 3.38 -26.22
C ARG A 29 12.91 3.42 -26.45
N GLN A 30 12.45 3.51 -27.70
CA GLN A 30 11.02 3.39 -28.03
C GLN A 30 10.56 1.93 -28.00
N LEU A 31 11.40 1.00 -28.44
CA LEU A 31 11.10 -0.44 -28.45
C LEU A 31 11.31 -1.09 -27.07
N PHE A 32 12.23 -0.55 -26.27
CA PHE A 32 12.63 -1.00 -24.95
C PHE A 32 12.75 0.23 -24.03
N PRO A 33 11.63 0.79 -23.55
CA PRO A 33 11.67 1.89 -22.61
C PRO A 33 12.44 1.48 -21.35
N VAL A 34 13.37 2.33 -20.91
CA VAL A 34 14.00 2.17 -19.59
C VAL A 34 12.93 2.50 -18.55
N THR A 35 12.27 1.48 -18.03
CA THR A 35 11.45 1.61 -16.83
C THR A 35 12.41 1.83 -15.66
N GLN A 36 12.34 2.98 -15.00
CA GLN A 36 12.91 3.07 -13.66
C GLN A 36 12.05 2.17 -12.77
N ASP A 37 12.58 1.00 -12.44
CA ASP A 37 11.93 0.09 -11.51
C ASP A 37 12.05 0.70 -10.11
N ILE A 38 10.92 1.05 -9.50
CA ILE A 38 10.90 1.59 -8.13
C ILE A 38 11.34 0.55 -7.08
N PHE A 39 11.50 -0.71 -7.49
CA PHE A 39 11.99 -1.79 -6.65
C PHE A 39 13.47 -2.14 -6.89
N ASP A 40 14.20 -1.35 -7.68
CA ASP A 40 15.63 -1.57 -7.92
C ASP A 40 16.43 -1.41 -6.61
N PRO A 41 16.98 -2.50 -6.05
CA PRO A 41 17.71 -2.46 -4.77
C PRO A 41 19.04 -1.72 -4.87
N ASP A 42 19.55 -1.46 -6.07
CA ASP A 42 20.80 -0.73 -6.31
C ASP A 42 20.61 0.80 -6.27
N THR A 43 19.40 1.29 -5.97
CA THR A 43 19.17 2.72 -5.71
C THR A 43 19.79 3.12 -4.35
N ASP A 44 20.77 4.02 -4.41
CA ASP A 44 21.61 4.45 -3.27
C ASP A 44 20.75 4.93 -2.09
N ALA A 45 20.95 4.35 -0.91
CA ALA A 45 20.20 4.68 0.31
C ALA A 45 20.48 6.13 0.72
N THR A 46 19.48 7.00 0.60
CA THR A 46 19.60 8.43 0.94
C THR A 46 19.55 8.64 2.45
N THR A 47 20.34 9.61 2.94
CA THR A 47 20.22 10.16 4.29
C THR A 47 18.86 10.86 4.48
N GLU A 48 18.32 10.87 5.70
CA GLU A 48 16.99 11.43 6.09
C GLU A 48 16.73 12.88 5.59
N SER A 49 17.78 13.59 5.19
CA SER A 49 17.75 14.96 4.64
C SER A 49 17.07 15.14 3.28
N ASP A 50 16.65 14.07 2.61
CA ASP A 50 16.07 14.09 1.25
C ASP A 50 14.56 13.76 1.19
N ILE A 51 13.88 13.65 2.33
CA ILE A 51 12.44 13.39 2.41
C ILE A 51 11.67 14.67 2.03
N SER A 52 11.07 14.67 0.84
CA SER A 52 10.15 15.73 0.36
C SER A 52 8.71 15.59 0.91
N LEU A 53 8.38 14.47 1.57
CA LEU A 53 7.07 14.29 2.21
C LEU A 53 7.05 15.01 3.55
N ASP A 54 5.85 15.45 3.98
CA ASP A 54 5.68 16.07 5.29
C ASP A 54 6.06 15.05 6.39
N PRO A 55 7.12 15.33 7.19
CA PRO A 55 7.56 14.40 8.23
C PRO A 55 6.49 14.18 9.30
N GLU A 56 5.50 15.08 9.45
CA GLU A 56 4.41 14.91 10.41
C GLU A 56 3.43 13.77 10.03
N ILE A 57 3.46 13.34 8.76
CA ILE A 57 2.64 12.25 8.22
C ILE A 57 3.36 10.89 8.38
N LEU A 58 4.69 10.88 8.42
CA LEU A 58 5.50 9.65 8.45
C LEU A 58 5.89 9.23 9.88
N SER A 59 5.99 7.93 10.10
CA SER A 59 6.48 7.33 11.35
C SER A 59 8.00 7.17 11.29
N LEU A 60 8.72 8.30 11.24
CA LEU A 60 10.19 8.30 11.14
C LEU A 60 10.86 7.72 12.41
N PRO A 61 12.06 7.14 12.32
CA PRO A 61 12.80 6.66 13.49
C PRO A 61 12.95 7.75 14.55
N ASP A 62 12.67 7.43 15.82
CA ASP A 62 12.76 8.35 16.95
C ASP A 62 13.86 7.94 17.96
N GLY A 63 14.74 7.03 17.57
CA GLY A 63 15.84 6.50 18.40
C GLY A 63 15.40 5.50 19.48
N ILE A 64 14.11 5.18 19.58
CA ILE A 64 13.60 4.18 20.53
C ILE A 64 13.58 2.80 19.86
N ILE A 65 14.30 1.85 20.45
CA ILE A 65 14.27 0.45 20.00
C ILE A 65 13.09 -0.26 20.69
N PRO A 66 12.06 -0.68 19.93
CA PRO A 66 10.91 -1.34 20.54
C PRO A 66 11.26 -2.76 20.97
N THR A 67 10.61 -3.23 22.04
CA THR A 67 10.67 -4.65 22.43
C THR A 67 9.43 -5.34 21.89
N CYS A 68 9.60 -6.15 20.85
CA CYS A 68 8.50 -6.75 20.11
C CYS A 68 8.41 -8.25 20.35
N PRO A 69 7.19 -8.81 20.46
CA PRO A 69 6.99 -10.25 20.40
C PRO A 69 7.41 -10.77 19.01
N GLU A 70 7.71 -12.07 18.92
CA GLU A 70 7.93 -12.72 17.63
C GLU A 70 6.67 -12.69 16.77
N ASP A 71 6.86 -12.53 15.47
CA ASP A 71 5.78 -12.56 14.49
C ASP A 71 5.36 -14.01 14.21
N THR A 72 4.13 -14.37 14.56
CA THR A 72 3.59 -15.75 14.38
C THR A 72 2.49 -15.85 13.33
N TYR A 73 2.31 -14.82 12.50
CA TYR A 73 1.23 -14.76 11.52
C TYR A 73 1.37 -15.81 10.41
N ARG A 74 0.23 -16.19 9.81
CA ARG A 74 0.18 -17.10 8.64
C ARG A 74 -0.31 -16.34 7.43
N VAL A 75 0.26 -16.64 6.26
CA VAL A 75 -0.04 -15.92 5.01
C VAL A 75 -0.72 -16.82 3.99
N HIS A 76 -1.70 -16.25 3.28
CA HIS A 76 -2.37 -16.87 2.14
C HIS A 76 -2.27 -15.94 0.94
N LEU A 77 -1.52 -16.36 -0.07
CA LEU A 77 -1.36 -15.60 -1.30
C LEU A 77 -2.63 -15.72 -2.16
N LEU A 78 -3.37 -14.62 -2.29
CA LEU A 78 -4.59 -14.57 -3.10
C LEU A 78 -4.26 -14.29 -4.57
N SER A 79 -3.42 -13.29 -4.82
CA SER A 79 -3.05 -12.82 -6.15
C SER A 79 -1.58 -12.38 -6.17
N LYS A 80 -0.93 -12.56 -7.31
CA LYS A 80 0.46 -12.12 -7.55
C LYS A 80 0.56 -10.78 -8.28
N ASP A 81 -0.48 -10.41 -9.03
CA ASP A 81 -0.51 -9.19 -9.87
C ASP A 81 -1.96 -8.68 -9.98
N PRO A 82 -2.38 -7.69 -9.16
CA PRO A 82 -1.63 -7.10 -8.04
C PRO A 82 -1.31 -8.15 -6.97
N LEU A 83 -0.22 -7.91 -6.22
CA LEU A 83 0.09 -8.70 -5.04
C LEU A 83 -0.99 -8.46 -3.97
N ILE A 84 -1.69 -9.52 -3.59
CA ILE A 84 -2.70 -9.50 -2.52
C ILE A 84 -2.49 -10.72 -1.63
N ILE A 85 -2.31 -10.45 -0.34
CA ILE A 85 -2.04 -11.47 0.67
C ILE A 85 -3.04 -11.28 1.80
N TYR A 86 -3.70 -12.38 2.18
CA TYR A 86 -4.45 -12.43 3.43
C TYR A 86 -3.53 -12.93 4.55
N ILE A 87 -3.57 -12.27 5.70
CA ILE A 87 -2.68 -12.53 6.83
C ILE A 87 -3.54 -12.86 8.05
N GLU A 88 -3.47 -14.12 8.49
CA GLU A 88 -4.05 -14.54 9.76
C GLU A 88 -3.14 -14.15 10.93
N ASP A 89 -3.72 -13.72 12.04
CA ASP A 89 -3.01 -13.44 13.29
C ASP A 89 -1.89 -12.39 13.11
N PHE A 90 -2.11 -11.39 12.26
CA PHE A 90 -1.18 -10.26 12.08
C PHE A 90 -0.99 -9.45 13.38
N LEU A 91 -2.04 -9.40 14.20
CA LEU A 91 -2.02 -8.95 15.58
C LEU A 91 -2.52 -10.06 16.49
N SER A 92 -1.89 -10.17 17.66
CA SER A 92 -2.51 -10.85 18.79
C SER A 92 -3.77 -10.10 19.25
N THR A 93 -4.68 -10.80 19.92
CA THR A 93 -5.88 -10.18 20.51
C THR A 93 -5.52 -9.05 21.47
N ALA A 94 -4.43 -9.22 22.25
CA ALA A 94 -3.96 -8.21 23.19
C ALA A 94 -3.45 -6.93 22.50
N GLU A 95 -2.73 -7.07 21.39
CA GLU A 95 -2.32 -5.92 20.57
C GLU A 95 -3.55 -5.23 19.97
N ALA A 96 -4.50 -5.98 19.40
CA ALA A 96 -5.71 -5.42 18.82
C ALA A 96 -6.54 -4.63 19.86
N ASP A 97 -6.78 -5.20 21.03
CA ASP A 97 -7.51 -4.55 22.14
C ASP A 97 -6.80 -3.29 22.63
N HIS A 98 -5.47 -3.35 22.75
CA HIS A 98 -4.67 -2.20 23.13
C HIS A 98 -4.79 -1.06 22.11
N LEU A 99 -4.73 -1.36 20.82
CA LEU A 99 -4.85 -0.37 19.75
C LEU A 99 -6.24 0.27 19.69
N VAL A 100 -7.31 -0.49 19.97
CA VAL A 100 -8.67 0.07 20.16
C VAL A 100 -8.68 1.02 21.36
N LYS A 101 -8.14 0.59 22.51
CA LYS A 101 -8.15 1.40 23.73
C LYS A 101 -7.43 2.74 23.58
N ILE A 102 -6.26 2.78 22.94
CA ILE A 102 -5.51 4.03 22.76
C ILE A 102 -6.13 4.94 21.68
N SER A 103 -6.99 4.41 20.81
CA SER A 103 -7.67 5.20 19.77
C SER A 103 -8.93 5.90 20.29
N GLU A 104 -9.62 5.33 21.28
CA GLU A 104 -10.88 5.83 21.85
C GLU A 104 -10.94 7.34 22.12
N PRO A 105 -9.97 7.97 22.81
CA PRO A 105 -10.04 9.40 23.13
C PRO A 105 -9.75 10.30 21.92
N ASN A 106 -9.28 9.76 20.80
CA ASN A 106 -8.74 10.50 19.66
C ASN A 106 -9.65 10.47 18.43
N TYR A 107 -10.85 9.89 18.53
CA TYR A 107 -11.76 9.79 17.39
C TYR A 107 -12.36 11.14 16.99
N SER A 108 -12.32 11.39 15.69
CA SER A 108 -12.98 12.51 15.04
C SER A 108 -13.62 12.05 13.73
N PRO A 109 -14.66 12.74 13.22
CA PRO A 109 -15.26 12.39 11.94
C PRO A 109 -14.23 12.33 10.81
N SER A 110 -14.30 11.29 9.99
CA SER A 110 -13.38 11.15 8.86
C SER A 110 -13.66 12.19 7.77
N ILE A 111 -12.58 12.74 7.23
CA ILE A 111 -12.62 13.67 6.11
C ILE A 111 -12.34 12.94 4.79
N ILE A 112 -12.82 13.52 3.70
CA ILE A 112 -12.52 13.12 2.32
C ILE A 112 -11.76 14.27 1.67
N TYR A 113 -10.70 13.95 0.94
CA TYR A 113 -9.95 14.89 0.12
C TYR A 113 -10.27 14.65 -1.36
N ASN A 114 -10.61 15.71 -2.10
CA ASN A 114 -10.93 15.63 -3.53
C ASN A 114 -9.87 16.29 -4.43
N GLY A 115 -8.66 16.54 -3.92
CA GLY A 115 -7.60 17.25 -4.64
C GLY A 115 -7.62 18.77 -4.46
N GLN A 116 -8.70 19.34 -3.90
CA GLN A 116 -8.83 20.80 -3.68
C GLN A 116 -9.25 21.14 -2.25
N THR A 117 -10.23 20.41 -1.71
CA THR A 117 -10.80 20.67 -0.40
C THR A 117 -10.92 19.38 0.41
N THR A 118 -10.86 19.54 1.72
CA THR A 118 -11.21 18.49 2.69
C THR A 118 -12.62 18.75 3.20
N LYS A 119 -13.50 17.74 3.15
CA LYS A 119 -14.85 17.85 3.71
C LYS A 119 -15.27 16.56 4.43
N VAL A 120 -16.21 16.69 5.37
CA VAL A 120 -16.95 15.55 5.94
C VAL A 120 -18.18 15.33 5.06
N ASP A 121 -18.33 14.13 4.49
CA ASP A 121 -19.44 13.78 3.61
C ASP A 121 -19.94 12.36 3.91
N PRO A 122 -20.96 12.22 4.79
CA PRO A 122 -21.53 10.95 5.19
C PRO A 122 -22.10 10.10 4.04
N SER A 123 -22.41 10.72 2.90
CA SER A 123 -22.93 9.98 1.73
C SER A 123 -21.84 9.18 1.01
N THR A 124 -20.57 9.51 1.26
CA THR A 124 -19.41 8.85 0.65
C THR A 124 -18.59 8.12 1.71
N ARG A 125 -18.41 8.73 2.89
CA ARG A 125 -17.68 8.15 4.01
C ARG A 125 -18.37 8.52 5.31
N LEU A 126 -18.90 7.51 5.99
CA LEU A 126 -19.47 7.60 7.33
C LEU A 126 -18.62 6.74 8.27
N SER A 127 -17.62 7.37 8.90
CA SER A 127 -16.71 6.72 9.85
C SER A 127 -16.00 7.77 10.69
N ASP A 128 -15.51 7.36 11.86
CA ASP A 128 -14.57 8.15 12.65
C ASP A 128 -13.15 7.65 12.39
N ARG A 129 -12.16 8.55 12.53
CA ARG A 129 -10.74 8.21 12.50
C ARG A 129 -10.03 8.74 13.74
N ALA A 130 -9.03 8.00 14.19
CA ALA A 130 -8.17 8.36 15.31
C ALA A 130 -6.72 8.11 14.93
N LEU A 131 -5.86 9.12 15.09
CA LEU A 131 -4.42 8.95 14.95
C LEU A 131 -3.91 8.24 16.21
N LEU A 132 -3.16 7.16 16.03
CA LEU A 132 -2.66 6.40 17.18
C LEU A 132 -1.51 7.13 17.86
N PRO A 133 -1.54 7.27 19.21
CA PRO A 133 -0.36 7.64 19.98
C PRO A 133 0.75 6.60 19.76
N ARG A 134 1.98 7.07 19.50
CA ARG A 134 3.11 6.18 19.18
C ARG A 134 3.73 5.59 20.45
N ASP A 135 3.23 4.44 20.89
CA ASP A 135 3.80 3.65 22.00
C ASP A 135 4.62 2.44 21.50
N ASN A 136 4.99 1.51 22.39
CA ASN A 136 5.78 0.34 22.01
C ASN A 136 5.02 -0.58 21.04
N THR A 137 3.70 -0.77 21.23
CA THR A 137 2.88 -1.62 20.36
C THR A 137 2.84 -1.05 18.95
N VAL A 138 2.59 0.26 18.80
CA VAL A 138 2.58 0.93 17.49
C VAL A 138 3.95 0.81 16.80
N ARG A 139 5.07 1.03 17.52
CA ARG A 139 6.42 0.83 16.97
C ARG A 139 6.67 -0.61 16.53
N CYS A 140 6.15 -1.61 17.26
CA CYS A 140 6.25 -3.00 16.84
C CYS A 140 5.47 -3.28 15.56
N LEU A 141 4.28 -2.70 15.39
CA LEU A 141 3.53 -2.81 14.13
C LEU A 141 4.25 -2.12 12.97
N GLU A 142 4.89 -0.97 13.19
CA GLU A 142 5.71 -0.29 12.18
C GLU A 142 6.85 -1.20 11.72
N SER A 143 7.57 -1.81 12.69
CA SER A 143 8.66 -2.75 12.43
C SER A 143 8.17 -4.03 11.70
N ARG A 144 7.05 -4.60 12.14
CA ARG A 144 6.40 -5.77 11.52
C ARG A 144 5.99 -5.48 10.07
N ALA A 145 5.36 -4.34 9.80
CA ALA A 145 4.94 -3.94 8.46
C ALA A 145 6.15 -3.69 7.54
N ALA A 146 7.23 -3.08 8.06
CA ALA A 146 8.47 -2.90 7.31
C ALA A 146 9.16 -4.24 7.00
N ALA A 147 9.24 -5.13 7.98
CA ALA A 147 9.84 -6.46 7.84
C ALA A 147 9.05 -7.35 6.86
N PHE A 148 7.72 -7.35 6.94
CA PHE A 148 6.84 -8.07 6.01
C PHE A 148 7.10 -7.68 4.55
N GLN A 149 7.40 -6.40 4.31
CA GLN A 149 7.69 -5.86 2.98
C GLN A 149 9.17 -5.99 2.59
N GLY A 150 10.02 -6.53 3.47
CA GLY A 150 11.44 -6.79 3.21
C GLY A 150 12.35 -5.57 3.39
N TRP A 151 12.00 -4.61 4.25
CA TRP A 151 12.82 -3.42 4.54
C TRP A 151 13.24 -2.65 3.27
N LYS A 152 12.31 -2.49 2.32
CA LYS A 152 12.58 -1.81 1.05
C LYS A 152 13.16 -0.41 1.28
N PRO A 153 14.20 -0.02 0.53
CA PRO A 153 14.74 1.33 0.63
C PRO A 153 13.69 2.36 0.19
N HIS A 154 13.77 3.55 0.80
CA HIS A 154 12.85 4.67 0.55
C HIS A 154 11.35 4.37 0.76
N LEU A 155 11.06 3.31 1.50
CA LEU A 155 9.72 2.98 1.96
C LEU A 155 9.54 3.47 3.40
N TYR A 156 8.50 4.26 3.64
CA TYR A 156 8.21 4.85 4.95
C TYR A 156 6.80 4.49 5.39
N ILE A 157 6.64 4.07 6.64
CA ILE A 157 5.32 3.79 7.21
C ILE A 157 4.65 5.11 7.57
N GLU A 158 3.44 5.36 7.05
CA GLU A 158 2.59 6.47 7.47
C GLU A 158 2.19 6.29 8.94
N ARG A 159 2.00 7.39 9.67
CA ARG A 159 1.42 7.33 11.01
C ARG A 159 0.06 6.65 10.96
N MET A 160 -0.11 5.68 11.84
CA MET A 160 -1.25 4.77 11.75
C MET A 160 -2.53 5.44 12.22
N TRP A 161 -3.59 5.25 11.43
CA TRP A 161 -4.93 5.70 11.75
C TRP A 161 -5.81 4.48 12.05
N ALA A 162 -6.49 4.49 13.20
CA ALA A 162 -7.63 3.62 13.42
C ALA A 162 -8.88 4.24 12.78
N GLN A 163 -9.78 3.40 12.26
CA GLN A 163 -11.08 3.80 11.71
C GLN A 163 -12.19 3.05 12.42
N ARG A 164 -13.24 3.76 12.83
CA ARG A 164 -14.41 3.18 13.47
C ARG A 164 -15.65 3.38 12.60
N TYR A 165 -16.37 2.31 12.38
CA TYR A 165 -17.62 2.26 11.62
C TYR A 165 -18.72 1.73 12.54
N ASN A 166 -19.64 2.61 12.94
CA ASN A 166 -20.88 2.21 13.60
C ASN A 166 -21.87 1.65 12.57
N VAL A 167 -23.05 1.20 13.01
CA VAL A 167 -24.15 0.80 12.11
C VAL A 167 -24.39 1.85 11.01
N SER A 168 -24.55 1.39 9.76
CA SER A 168 -24.59 2.16 8.51
C SER A 168 -23.27 2.82 8.09
N GLY A 169 -22.24 2.78 8.93
CA GLY A 169 -20.92 3.30 8.64
C GLY A 169 -20.28 2.59 7.46
N HIS A 170 -19.71 3.36 6.54
CA HIS A 170 -19.19 2.86 5.26
C HIS A 170 -18.10 3.80 4.70
N TYR A 171 -17.40 3.33 3.68
CA TYR A 171 -16.60 4.17 2.80
C TYR A 171 -16.73 3.64 1.37
N LYS A 172 -17.28 4.45 0.47
CA LYS A 172 -17.41 4.12 -0.95
C LYS A 172 -16.08 3.80 -1.61
N HIS A 173 -16.16 3.13 -2.75
CA HIS A 173 -15.00 2.67 -3.49
C HIS A 173 -14.04 3.80 -3.84
N HIS A 174 -12.77 3.64 -3.45
CA HIS A 174 -11.70 4.61 -3.66
C HIS A 174 -10.37 3.88 -3.91
N PHE A 175 -9.34 4.67 -4.21
CA PHE A 175 -7.96 4.22 -4.25
C PHE A 175 -7.22 4.83 -3.06
N ASP A 176 -6.26 4.09 -2.53
CA ASP A 176 -5.31 4.62 -1.55
C ASP A 176 -4.17 5.41 -2.21
N TRP A 177 -4.05 5.33 -3.53
CA TRP A 177 -3.00 5.97 -4.32
C TRP A 177 -3.55 7.11 -5.17
N ALA A 178 -2.70 8.08 -5.50
CA ALA A 178 -3.02 9.18 -6.42
C ALA A 178 -2.64 8.87 -7.88
N GLY A 179 -1.69 7.96 -8.08
CA GLY A 179 -1.36 7.35 -9.38
C GLY A 179 -0.19 8.03 -10.06
N SER A 180 0.67 8.70 -9.28
CA SER A 180 1.81 9.43 -9.81
C SER A 180 2.91 9.62 -8.76
N VAL A 181 3.75 8.60 -8.60
CA VAL A 181 4.99 8.68 -7.80
C VAL A 181 5.88 9.86 -8.24
N ALA A 182 5.80 10.25 -9.51
CA ALA A 182 6.50 11.38 -10.10
C ALA A 182 6.23 12.74 -9.42
N ARG A 183 5.22 12.84 -8.54
CA ARG A 183 4.87 14.06 -7.78
C ARG A 183 5.39 14.07 -6.34
N GLY A 184 6.45 13.33 -6.03
CA GLY A 184 7.11 13.37 -4.72
C GLY A 184 6.81 12.19 -3.79
N GLY A 185 6.28 11.09 -4.35
CA GLY A 185 5.93 9.86 -3.64
C GLY A 185 4.44 9.53 -3.71
N ASP A 186 4.10 8.28 -3.45
CA ASP A 186 2.72 7.80 -3.37
C ASP A 186 2.65 6.57 -2.43
N ARG A 187 1.46 6.17 -2.00
CA ARG A 187 1.28 4.97 -1.18
C ARG A 187 1.51 3.73 -2.02
N LEU A 188 2.64 3.06 -1.80
CA LEU A 188 3.05 1.84 -2.49
C LEU A 188 2.17 0.65 -2.12
N SER A 189 1.77 0.55 -0.86
CA SER A 189 1.03 -0.59 -0.34
C SER A 189 0.13 -0.18 0.82
N THR A 190 -0.83 -1.05 1.13
CA THR A 190 -1.73 -0.90 2.27
C THR A 190 -1.84 -2.22 3.01
N PHE A 191 -1.81 -2.15 4.34
CA PHE A 191 -2.44 -3.15 5.19
C PHE A 191 -3.76 -2.59 5.72
N MET A 192 -4.85 -3.33 5.51
CA MET A 192 -6.10 -3.14 6.24
C MET A 192 -6.16 -4.22 7.33
N VAL A 193 -5.96 -3.81 8.58
CA VAL A 193 -5.98 -4.70 9.74
C VAL A 193 -7.32 -4.53 10.48
N TYR A 194 -7.94 -5.62 10.91
CA TYR A 194 -9.18 -5.58 11.68
C TYR A 194 -8.85 -5.62 13.17
N LEU A 195 -9.12 -4.51 13.88
CA LEU A 195 -8.90 -4.41 15.34
C LEU A 195 -10.11 -4.89 16.15
N GLY A 196 -11.31 -4.74 15.61
CA GLY A 196 -12.56 -5.19 16.22
C GLY A 196 -13.54 -5.66 15.16
N ASP A 197 -14.14 -6.81 15.42
CA ASP A 197 -15.03 -7.57 14.53
C ASP A 197 -16.40 -7.85 15.15
N GLU A 198 -16.78 -7.09 16.17
CA GLU A 198 -18.10 -7.14 16.82
C GLU A 198 -19.17 -6.53 15.90
N CYS A 199 -19.28 -7.04 14.67
CA CYS A 199 -20.13 -6.50 13.63
C CYS A 199 -20.66 -7.55 12.66
N GLU A 200 -21.83 -7.25 12.09
CA GLU A 200 -22.29 -7.86 10.84
C GLU A 200 -22.10 -6.87 9.69
N GLY A 201 -21.88 -7.38 8.48
CA GLY A 201 -21.50 -6.56 7.34
C GLY A 201 -20.08 -6.02 7.51
N GLY A 202 -19.82 -4.77 7.09
CA GLY A 202 -18.52 -4.13 7.32
C GLY A 202 -17.35 -4.70 6.50
N GLY A 203 -17.58 -5.65 5.59
CA GLY A 203 -16.53 -6.27 4.79
C GLY A 203 -15.73 -5.28 3.93
N THR A 204 -14.48 -5.65 3.60
CA THR A 204 -13.65 -4.87 2.67
C THR A 204 -13.82 -5.43 1.27
N ASN A 205 -14.51 -4.71 0.39
CA ASN A 205 -14.86 -5.17 -0.96
C ASN A 205 -13.88 -4.64 -2.01
N PHE A 206 -13.48 -5.52 -2.92
CA PHE A 206 -12.69 -5.24 -4.11
C PHE A 206 -13.47 -5.71 -5.34
N PRO A 207 -14.20 -4.83 -6.04
CA PRO A 207 -15.13 -5.22 -7.09
C PRO A 207 -14.45 -5.69 -8.37
N ARG A 208 -13.15 -5.46 -8.51
CA ARG A 208 -12.37 -5.79 -9.72
C ARG A 208 -11.53 -7.06 -9.55
N LEU A 209 -11.45 -7.61 -8.35
CA LEU A 209 -10.80 -8.90 -8.11
C LEU A 209 -11.79 -10.04 -8.36
N LYS A 210 -11.28 -11.14 -8.88
CA LYS A 210 -12.09 -12.35 -9.14
C LYS A 210 -12.04 -13.27 -7.93
N MET A 211 -13.16 -13.93 -7.66
CA MET A 211 -13.22 -14.98 -6.64
C MET A 211 -12.19 -16.08 -6.96
N PRO A 212 -11.28 -16.41 -6.03
CA PRO A 212 -10.35 -17.52 -6.20
C PRO A 212 -11.08 -18.86 -6.26
N ARG A 213 -10.41 -19.89 -6.79
CA ARG A 213 -10.92 -21.26 -6.77
C ARG A 213 -10.76 -21.86 -5.37
N GLY A 214 -11.71 -22.69 -4.96
CA GLY A 214 -11.64 -23.48 -3.74
C GLY A 214 -12.40 -22.84 -2.57
N ASP A 215 -13.20 -23.66 -1.91
CA ASP A 215 -14.11 -23.22 -0.84
C ASP A 215 -13.37 -22.83 0.45
N GLN A 216 -12.08 -23.16 0.55
CA GLN A 216 -11.22 -22.76 1.66
C GLN A 216 -11.20 -21.23 1.82
N TRP A 217 -11.30 -20.49 0.72
CA TRP A 217 -11.34 -19.03 0.77
C TRP A 217 -12.57 -18.47 1.48
N CYS A 218 -13.67 -19.23 1.57
CA CYS A 218 -14.89 -18.79 2.22
C CYS A 218 -14.76 -18.62 3.75
N GLN A 219 -13.65 -19.09 4.33
CA GLN A 219 -13.29 -18.75 5.71
C GLN A 219 -12.87 -17.28 5.88
N PHE A 220 -12.32 -16.66 4.82
CA PHE A 220 -11.82 -15.26 4.83
C PHE A 220 -12.67 -14.33 3.96
N LEU A 221 -13.25 -14.86 2.89
CA LEU A 221 -14.09 -14.14 1.93
C LEU A 221 -15.57 -14.42 2.20
N ASP A 222 -16.40 -13.44 1.94
CA ASP A 222 -17.85 -13.57 1.92
C ASP A 222 -18.30 -14.18 0.58
N CYS A 223 -18.27 -15.51 0.52
CA CYS A 223 -18.67 -16.27 -0.67
C CYS A 223 -20.17 -16.19 -0.97
N GLU A 224 -21.02 -16.01 0.05
CA GLU A 224 -22.46 -15.83 -0.15
C GLU A 224 -22.72 -14.48 -0.80
N MET A 225 -22.07 -13.43 -0.32
CA MET A 225 -22.15 -12.10 -0.90
C MET A 225 -21.65 -12.07 -2.35
N ALA A 226 -20.62 -12.84 -2.69
CA ALA A 226 -20.11 -12.91 -4.06
C ALA A 226 -21.08 -13.59 -5.06
N GLN A 227 -22.10 -14.31 -4.56
CA GLN A 227 -23.17 -14.86 -5.39
C GLN A 227 -24.30 -13.84 -5.66
N ASN A 228 -24.31 -12.71 -4.94
CA ASN A 228 -25.29 -11.65 -5.16
C ASN A 228 -24.96 -10.88 -6.44
N GLU A 229 -25.88 -10.86 -7.40
CA GLU A 229 -25.71 -10.20 -8.70
C GLU A 229 -25.42 -8.69 -8.61
N ASN A 230 -25.79 -8.06 -7.48
CA ASN A 230 -25.53 -6.64 -7.24
C ASN A 230 -24.16 -6.36 -6.63
N VAL A 231 -23.40 -7.39 -6.26
CA VAL A 231 -22.06 -7.27 -5.69
C VAL A 231 -21.04 -7.82 -6.67
N SER A 232 -20.16 -6.95 -7.13
CA SER A 232 -19.03 -7.37 -7.96
C SER A 232 -17.83 -7.75 -7.08
N GLY A 233 -17.03 -8.67 -7.61
CA GLY A 233 -15.72 -9.05 -7.10
C GLY A 233 -15.73 -9.85 -5.81
N ILE A 234 -14.80 -9.54 -4.90
CA ILE A 234 -14.64 -10.26 -3.62
C ILE A 234 -14.80 -9.32 -2.44
N THR A 235 -15.27 -9.85 -1.32
CA THR A 235 -15.37 -9.12 -0.05
C THR A 235 -14.68 -9.91 1.04
N PHE A 236 -13.67 -9.31 1.68
CA PHE A 236 -13.03 -9.89 2.86
C PHE A 236 -13.88 -9.63 4.10
N LYS A 237 -14.02 -10.67 4.93
CA LYS A 237 -14.69 -10.62 6.22
C LYS A 237 -13.81 -9.87 7.23
N PRO A 238 -14.39 -8.99 8.08
CA PRO A 238 -13.67 -8.39 9.18
C PRO A 238 -13.44 -9.45 10.27
N ILE A 239 -12.24 -9.99 10.36
CA ILE A 239 -11.85 -10.99 11.38
C ILE A 239 -10.77 -10.36 12.24
N LYS A 240 -11.04 -10.17 13.53
CA LYS A 240 -10.13 -9.46 14.45
C LYS A 240 -8.75 -10.11 14.48
N GLY A 241 -7.72 -9.26 14.48
CA GLY A 241 -6.32 -9.66 14.44
C GLY A 241 -5.79 -9.95 13.04
N ASN A 242 -6.66 -10.23 12.06
CA ASN A 242 -6.25 -10.51 10.69
C ASN A 242 -6.04 -9.22 9.89
N ALA A 243 -5.25 -9.33 8.83
CA ALA A 243 -4.97 -8.24 7.91
C ALA A 243 -5.11 -8.67 6.45
N ILE A 244 -5.37 -7.68 5.60
CA ILE A 244 -5.24 -7.81 4.15
C ILE A 244 -4.11 -6.88 3.73
N PHE A 245 -3.12 -7.43 3.04
CA PHE A 245 -2.06 -6.67 2.41
C PHE A 245 -2.27 -6.61 0.91
N TRP A 246 -2.09 -5.44 0.30
CA TRP A 246 -1.99 -5.33 -1.15
C TRP A 246 -1.02 -4.24 -1.59
N GLU A 247 -0.43 -4.45 -2.77
CA GLU A 247 0.35 -3.41 -3.46
C GLU A 247 -0.58 -2.50 -4.29
N ASN A 248 -0.45 -1.20 -4.07
CA ASN A 248 -1.20 -0.15 -4.75
C ASN A 248 -0.57 0.23 -6.09
N LEU A 249 0.76 0.11 -6.22
CA LEU A 249 1.50 0.59 -7.39
C LEU A 249 2.31 -0.54 -8.04
N ARG A 250 2.42 -0.47 -9.36
CA ARG A 250 3.32 -1.28 -10.19
C ARG A 250 4.76 -0.82 -10.04
N SER A 251 5.69 -1.62 -10.54
CA SER A 251 7.12 -1.28 -10.59
C SER A 251 7.43 -0.02 -11.41
N ASP A 252 6.58 0.33 -12.38
CA ASP A 252 6.67 1.56 -13.15
C ASP A 252 6.04 2.79 -12.46
N GLY A 253 5.53 2.62 -11.23
CA GLY A 253 4.88 3.66 -10.43
C GLY A 253 3.43 3.96 -10.81
N THR A 254 2.85 3.26 -11.78
CA THR A 254 1.41 3.37 -12.09
C THR A 254 0.57 2.60 -11.09
N GLY A 255 -0.63 3.09 -10.78
CA GLY A 255 -1.50 2.44 -9.80
C GLY A 255 -2.25 1.23 -10.36
N TYR A 256 -2.50 0.23 -9.53
CA TYR A 256 -3.32 -0.95 -9.83
C TYR A 256 -4.81 -0.60 -9.84
N PRO A 257 -5.50 -0.61 -10.99
CA PRO A 257 -6.94 -0.35 -11.01
C PRO A 257 -7.74 -1.39 -10.23
N GLU A 258 -7.22 -2.60 -10.06
CA GLU A 258 -7.84 -3.71 -9.34
C GLU A 258 -7.96 -3.46 -7.84
N THR A 259 -7.13 -2.57 -7.27
CA THR A 259 -7.14 -2.22 -5.85
C THR A 259 -8.17 -1.14 -5.50
N TRP A 260 -9.07 -0.80 -6.43
CA TRP A 260 -10.26 -0.01 -6.13
C TRP A 260 -11.07 -0.75 -5.06
N HIS A 261 -11.32 -0.15 -3.91
CA HIS A 261 -11.89 -0.88 -2.78
C HIS A 261 -12.78 -0.03 -1.88
N ALA A 262 -13.68 -0.67 -1.14
CA ALA A 262 -14.64 -0.04 -0.26
C ALA A 262 -14.73 -0.74 1.10
N ALA A 263 -15.13 0.01 2.12
CA ALA A 263 -15.68 -0.54 3.35
C ALA A 263 -17.20 -0.60 3.21
N PHE A 264 -17.75 -1.81 3.09
CA PHE A 264 -19.20 -2.03 3.02
C PHE A 264 -19.88 -1.62 4.32
N PRO A 265 -21.18 -1.25 4.27
CA PRO A 265 -21.91 -0.84 5.45
C PRO A 265 -21.88 -1.89 6.56
N VAL A 266 -21.65 -1.43 7.79
CA VAL A 266 -21.90 -2.22 9.00
C VAL A 266 -23.42 -2.31 9.21
N THR A 267 -23.97 -3.51 9.33
CA THR A 267 -25.42 -3.72 9.51
C THR A 267 -25.79 -3.88 10.98
N GLN A 268 -24.89 -4.44 11.79
CA GLN A 268 -25.04 -4.57 13.24
C GLN A 268 -23.69 -4.35 13.93
N GLY A 269 -23.72 -3.84 15.17
CA GLY A 269 -22.51 -3.65 15.98
C GLY A 269 -21.57 -2.55 15.46
N MET A 270 -20.26 -2.80 15.58
CA MET A 270 -19.21 -1.82 15.26
C MET A 270 -17.96 -2.52 14.72
N LYS A 271 -17.45 -2.01 13.59
CA LYS A 271 -16.15 -2.42 13.04
C LYS A 271 -15.08 -1.41 13.44
N VAL A 272 -13.93 -1.90 13.88
CA VAL A 272 -12.71 -1.09 14.00
C VAL A 272 -11.62 -1.64 13.08
N GLY A 273 -11.18 -0.82 12.14
CA GLY A 273 -10.07 -1.09 11.26
C GLY A 273 -8.84 -0.25 11.59
N LEU A 274 -7.70 -0.65 11.06
CA LEU A 274 -6.43 0.06 11.12
C LEU A 274 -5.80 0.04 9.73
N ASN A 275 -5.51 1.22 9.19
CA ASN A 275 -4.75 1.37 7.97
C ASN A 275 -3.27 1.55 8.30
N ILE A 276 -2.43 0.71 7.71
CA ILE A 276 -0.98 0.88 7.66
C ILE A 276 -0.60 1.13 6.21
N TRP A 277 -0.35 2.38 5.87
CA TRP A 277 0.07 2.77 4.53
C TRP A 277 1.59 2.86 4.46
N SER A 278 2.17 2.33 3.40
CA SER A 278 3.61 2.47 3.14
C SER A 278 3.81 3.41 1.97
N TRP A 279 4.49 4.53 2.21
CA TRP A 279 4.85 5.52 1.20
C TRP A 279 6.17 5.14 0.55
N TYR A 280 6.16 5.04 -0.78
CA TYR A 280 7.39 5.04 -1.54
C TYR A 280 7.72 6.47 -1.95
N GLN A 281 8.95 6.88 -1.68
CA GLN A 281 9.49 8.16 -2.12
C GLN A 281 10.71 7.93 -2.99
N PRO A 282 10.73 8.38 -4.25
CA PRO A 282 11.92 8.27 -5.08
C PRO A 282 13.07 9.10 -4.48
N PRO A 283 14.33 8.64 -4.59
CA PRO A 283 15.49 9.40 -4.15
C PRO A 283 15.47 10.80 -4.78
N SER A 284 15.75 11.83 -3.97
CA SER A 284 15.99 13.16 -4.50
C SER A 284 17.23 13.08 -5.40
N ARG A 285 17.07 13.35 -6.69
CA ARG A 285 18.24 13.59 -7.55
C ARG A 285 18.80 14.92 -7.11
N GLY A 286 19.76 14.89 -6.18
CA GLY A 286 20.56 16.05 -5.86
C GLY A 286 21.01 16.70 -7.17
N ARG A 287 20.70 18.00 -7.33
CA ARG A 287 21.27 18.80 -8.42
C ARG A 287 22.79 18.74 -8.26
N ARG A 288 23.45 17.84 -8.99
CA ARG A 288 24.87 17.96 -9.28
C ARG A 288 25.09 19.14 -10.22
#